data_AF-A0A7J7K5H2-F1
#
_entry.id   AF-A0A7J7K5H2-F1
#
_cell.length_a   1.000
_cell.length_b   1.000
_cell.length_c   1.000
_cell.angle_alpha   90.00
_cell.angle_beta   90.00
_cell.angle_gamma   90.00
#
_symmetry.space_group_name_H-M   'P 1'
#
loop_
_entity.id
_entity.type
_entity.pdbx_description
1 polymer ?
#
loop_
_entity_poly.entity_id
_entity_poly.type
_entity_poly.pdbx_seq_one_letter_code
_entity_poly.pdbx_strand_id
1 'polypeptide(L)'
;MLLKEDVLEILPSIEEANSISEEMDKKVTFEAVIVSAESRGEVSGKPELFVLVKNIETGLQYYWPREKFYNRKFVMQELFSKYDDDADDFNGQIADEKDPFTMNPKEDVHIGSLKVYLQSLAYNIELTEQLDIIDYQSEQIGVCNVEIYPCTAKGKIFKPEDDVFVDDPRQLIGQDFHFKVKISGARGLPKRYNEIYAEYRLKSDADPVRTKAIAGTSNPDWRLEKQYHFPNLTEEDIKYFESGCFMVKIFGKQNAGAAARKLDTKKELRKKKAARGQVAVAANSVKKKIDPDNMKLQQNAVVAQTRNKKLNKRLEWLKDLLREANSRSKKKVPTRLIIAILEAKNYKEAKRIIASIGKSKGGEHSDSDSEDEVDIEKAEAQSCACLVS
;
A
#
# COMPACT_ATOMS: atom_id res chain seq x y z
N MET A 1 26.86 -3.08 -4.57
CA MET A 1 28.20 -3.12 -3.93
C MET A 1 28.17 -2.41 -2.58
N LEU A 2 27.73 -1.14 -2.54
CA LEU A 2 27.62 -0.30 -1.33
C LEU A 2 27.05 -0.99 -0.07
N LEU A 3 25.93 -1.70 -0.15
CA LEU A 3 25.27 -2.23 1.07
C LEU A 3 26.09 -3.29 1.83
N LYS A 4 26.96 -4.04 1.13
CA LYS A 4 27.86 -5.00 1.79
C LYS A 4 28.99 -4.27 2.52
N GLU A 5 29.53 -3.22 1.91
CA GLU A 5 30.56 -2.36 2.51
C GLU A 5 30.01 -1.63 3.73
N ASP A 6 28.80 -1.06 3.62
CA ASP A 6 28.10 -0.41 4.74
C ASP A 6 27.92 -1.35 5.95
N VAL A 7 27.59 -2.63 5.69
CA VAL A 7 27.47 -3.64 6.75
C VAL A 7 28.84 -3.93 7.38
N LEU A 8 29.89 -4.12 6.57
CA LEU A 8 31.23 -4.39 7.09
C LEU A 8 31.77 -3.21 7.91
N GLU A 9 31.41 -1.97 7.54
CA GLU A 9 31.82 -0.75 8.24
C GLU A 9 31.07 -0.56 9.57
N ILE A 10 29.77 -0.85 9.61
CA ILE A 10 28.97 -0.64 10.84
C ILE A 10 29.23 -1.69 11.91
N LEU A 11 29.57 -2.92 11.51
CA LEU A 11 29.65 -4.07 12.43
C LEU A 11 30.64 -3.84 13.59
N PRO A 12 31.88 -3.38 13.37
CA PRO A 12 32.79 -3.03 14.46
C PRO A 12 32.23 -1.97 15.40
N SER A 13 31.50 -0.98 14.86
CA SER A 13 30.88 0.07 15.66
C SER A 13 29.72 -0.44 16.52
N ILE A 14 28.97 -1.43 16.02
CA ILE A 14 27.92 -2.12 16.78
C ILE A 14 28.53 -3.00 17.88
N GLU A 15 29.66 -3.67 17.61
CA GLU A 15 30.38 -4.46 18.61
C GLU A 15 30.95 -3.58 19.73
N GLU A 16 31.49 -2.43 19.39
CA GLU A 16 31.95 -1.42 20.34
C GLU A 16 30.79 -0.91 21.22
N ALA A 17 29.68 -0.48 20.61
CA ALA A 17 28.50 -0.01 21.36
C ALA A 17 27.93 -1.08 22.30
N ASN A 18 27.91 -2.34 21.87
CA ASN A 18 27.49 -3.46 22.74
C ASN A 18 28.51 -3.71 23.87
N SER A 19 29.81 -3.56 23.61
CA SER A 19 30.85 -3.71 24.65
C SER A 19 30.72 -2.62 25.72
N ILE A 20 30.52 -1.37 25.31
CA ILE A 20 30.26 -0.26 26.24
C ILE A 20 28.99 -0.54 27.06
N SER A 21 27.92 -0.98 26.39
CA SER A 21 26.67 -1.33 27.07
C SER A 21 26.82 -2.49 28.05
N GLU A 22 27.68 -3.47 27.73
CA GLU A 22 28.00 -4.61 28.59
C GLU A 22 28.78 -4.17 29.85
N GLU A 23 29.82 -3.36 29.68
CA GLU A 23 30.70 -2.92 30.77
C GLU A 23 29.99 -1.98 31.75
N MET A 24 29.15 -1.08 31.21
CA MET A 24 28.31 -0.16 32.00
C MET A 24 26.95 -0.76 32.39
N ASP A 25 26.69 -2.02 32.01
CA ASP A 25 25.46 -2.77 32.25
C ASP A 25 24.15 -2.01 31.93
N LYS A 26 24.13 -1.30 30.79
CA LYS A 26 23.05 -0.39 30.38
C LYS A 26 21.76 -1.09 29.94
N LYS A 27 21.71 -2.42 29.89
CA LYS A 27 20.56 -3.23 29.45
C LYS A 27 20.10 -2.93 28.02
N VAL A 28 20.99 -2.45 27.16
CA VAL A 28 20.68 -2.16 25.75
C VAL A 28 21.53 -3.04 24.85
N THR A 29 20.95 -3.48 23.74
CA THR A 29 21.67 -4.26 22.72
C THR A 29 21.43 -3.67 21.35
N PHE A 30 22.45 -3.75 20.49
CA PHE A 30 22.48 -3.19 19.15
C PHE A 30 22.70 -4.29 18.11
N GLU A 31 21.90 -4.30 17.04
CA GLU A 31 21.99 -5.27 15.95
C GLU A 31 21.81 -4.60 14.59
N ALA A 32 22.64 -4.97 13.60
CA ALA A 32 22.48 -4.51 12.22
C ALA A 32 21.27 -5.19 11.57
N VAL A 33 20.42 -4.40 10.91
CA VAL A 33 19.26 -4.90 10.16
C VAL A 33 19.21 -4.21 8.81
N ILE A 34 19.07 -5.01 7.74
CA ILE A 34 18.83 -4.49 6.40
C ILE A 34 17.33 -4.41 6.19
N VAL A 35 16.84 -3.23 5.84
CA VAL A 35 15.42 -2.92 5.73
C VAL A 35 15.09 -2.59 4.29
N SER A 36 14.05 -3.21 3.74
CA SER A 36 13.54 -2.88 2.39
C SER A 36 12.79 -1.54 2.38
N ALA A 37 12.65 -0.91 1.22
CA ALA A 37 11.83 0.31 1.07
C ALA A 37 10.38 0.07 1.56
N GLU A 38 9.80 -1.07 1.23
CA GLU A 38 8.42 -1.40 1.62
C GLU A 38 8.26 -1.54 3.13
N SER A 39 9.22 -2.20 3.79
CA SER A 39 9.29 -2.29 5.25
C SER A 39 9.43 -0.91 5.91
N ARG A 40 10.01 0.09 5.24
CA ARG A 40 10.02 1.50 5.70
C ARG A 40 8.73 2.27 5.37
N GLY A 41 7.80 1.63 4.66
CA GLY A 41 6.60 2.29 4.15
C GLY A 41 6.86 3.22 2.97
N GLU A 42 7.91 2.96 2.20
CA GLU A 42 8.22 3.65 0.95
C GLU A 42 7.72 2.85 -0.25
N VAL A 43 7.25 3.55 -1.28
CA VAL A 43 6.73 2.92 -2.50
C VAL A 43 7.83 2.22 -3.29
N SER A 44 9.01 2.85 -3.35
CA SER A 44 10.21 2.37 -4.04
C SER A 44 11.45 2.89 -3.32
N GLY A 45 12.58 2.23 -3.54
CA GLY A 45 13.85 2.59 -2.92
C GLY A 45 14.79 1.40 -2.84
N LYS A 46 16.06 1.67 -2.55
CA LYS A 46 17.03 0.60 -2.28
C LYS A 46 16.86 0.12 -0.82
N PRO A 47 17.24 -1.14 -0.51
CA PRO A 47 17.40 -1.55 0.88
C PRO A 47 18.38 -0.62 1.58
N GLU A 48 18.17 -0.38 2.87
CA GLU A 48 19.01 0.48 3.70
C GLU A 48 19.35 -0.20 5.01
N LEU A 49 20.47 0.21 5.61
CA LEU A 49 20.99 -0.34 6.84
C LEU A 49 20.49 0.47 8.05
N PHE A 50 19.83 -0.23 8.97
CA PHE A 50 19.36 0.29 10.25
C PHE A 50 20.03 -0.47 11.39
N VAL A 51 19.98 0.12 12.59
CA VAL A 51 20.40 -0.53 13.83
C VAL A 51 19.16 -0.75 14.70
N LEU A 52 18.85 -2.02 14.96
CA LEU A 52 17.86 -2.42 15.96
C LEU A 52 18.48 -2.20 17.34
N VAL A 53 17.89 -1.27 18.09
CA VAL A 53 18.21 -0.98 19.47
C VAL A 53 17.13 -1.59 20.35
N LYS A 54 17.51 -2.48 21.25
CA LYS A 54 16.58 -3.17 22.15
C LYS A 54 17.00 -2.99 23.59
N ASN A 55 16.13 -2.40 24.40
CA ASN A 55 16.25 -2.48 25.85
C ASN A 55 15.72 -3.85 26.32
N ILE A 56 16.59 -4.63 26.96
CA ILE A 56 16.28 -6.03 27.31
C ILE A 56 15.42 -6.13 28.58
N GLU A 57 15.40 -5.09 29.41
CA GLU A 57 14.62 -5.03 30.64
C GLU A 57 13.17 -4.62 30.37
N THR A 58 12.98 -3.53 29.62
CA THR A 58 11.65 -3.00 29.27
C THR A 58 11.06 -3.64 28.02
N GLY A 59 11.89 -4.30 27.19
CA GLY A 59 11.49 -4.91 25.93
C GLY A 59 11.27 -3.90 24.79
N LEU A 60 11.50 -2.61 25.02
CA LEU A 60 11.36 -1.55 24.02
C LEU A 60 12.34 -1.72 22.86
N GLN A 61 11.88 -1.46 21.63
CA GLN A 61 12.64 -1.66 20.40
C GLN A 61 12.53 -0.46 19.46
N TYR A 62 13.66 -0.03 18.90
CA TYR A 62 13.74 1.08 17.96
C TYR A 62 14.66 0.73 16.81
N TYR A 63 14.33 1.22 15.62
CA TYR A 63 15.16 1.09 14.43
C TYR A 63 15.78 2.45 14.14
N TRP A 64 17.08 2.59 14.39
CA TRP A 64 17.79 3.83 14.13
C TRP A 64 18.42 3.81 12.75
N PRO A 65 18.26 4.89 11.96
CA PRO A 65 19.11 5.12 10.80
C PRO A 65 20.58 5.13 11.21
N ARG A 66 21.45 4.74 10.28
CA ARG A 66 22.91 4.69 10.47
C ARG A 66 23.46 5.96 11.13
N GLU A 67 23.08 7.14 10.62
CA GLU A 67 23.53 8.43 11.13
C GLU A 67 23.15 8.66 12.61
N LYS A 68 21.90 8.39 12.97
CA LYS A 68 21.42 8.50 14.36
C LYS A 68 22.22 7.57 15.29
N PHE A 69 22.52 6.36 14.83
CA PHE A 69 23.36 5.43 15.58
C PHE A 69 24.78 5.96 15.81
N TYR A 70 25.47 6.44 14.77
CA TYR A 70 26.82 7.00 14.94
C TYR A 70 26.85 8.20 15.87
N ASN A 71 25.89 9.12 15.75
CA ASN A 71 25.77 10.27 16.65
C ASN A 71 25.58 9.83 18.10
N ARG A 72 24.73 8.82 18.33
CA ARG A 72 24.53 8.25 19.68
C ARG A 72 25.75 7.50 20.18
N LYS A 73 26.45 6.75 19.31
CA LYS A 73 27.68 6.01 19.64
C LYS A 73 28.79 6.96 20.10
N PHE A 74 28.96 8.09 19.43
CA PHE A 74 29.94 9.10 19.84
C PHE A 74 29.71 9.55 21.28
N VAL A 75 28.46 9.84 21.65
CA VAL A 75 28.10 10.19 23.04
C VAL A 75 28.28 9.00 23.99
N MET A 76 28.06 7.76 23.55
CA MET A 76 28.36 6.56 24.36
C MET A 76 29.86 6.43 24.66
N GLN A 77 30.72 6.73 23.69
CA GLN A 77 32.18 6.70 23.87
C GLN A 77 32.62 7.77 24.87
N GLU A 78 32.15 9.02 24.72
CA GLU A 78 32.45 10.09 25.68
C GLU A 78 31.98 9.74 27.10
N LEU A 79 30.82 9.10 27.20
CA LEU A 79 30.29 8.68 28.49
C LEU A 79 31.12 7.54 29.10
N PHE A 80 31.56 6.59 28.27
CA PHE A 80 32.38 5.47 28.70
C PHE A 80 33.76 5.92 29.17
N SER A 81 34.40 6.87 28.48
CA SER A 81 35.68 7.44 28.93
C SER A 81 35.58 8.04 30.33
N LYS A 82 34.51 8.79 30.62
CA LYS A 82 34.26 9.34 31.96
C LYS A 82 34.01 8.27 33.02
N TYR A 83 33.38 7.17 32.63
CA TYR A 83 33.17 6.02 33.51
C TYR A 83 34.49 5.29 33.82
N ASP A 84 35.39 5.19 32.85
CA ASP A 84 36.69 4.52 33.01
C ASP A 84 37.68 5.35 33.84
N ASP A 85 37.68 6.68 33.67
CA ASP A 85 38.57 7.60 34.38
C ASP A 85 38.25 7.69 35.90
N ASP A 86 36.96 7.65 36.28
CA ASP A 86 36.48 7.86 37.66
C ASP A 86 35.46 6.77 38.09
N ALA A 87 35.79 5.48 37.86
CA ALA A 87 34.88 4.36 38.12
C ALA A 87 34.33 4.28 39.56
N ASP A 88 35.10 4.76 40.55
CA ASP A 88 34.71 4.77 41.98
C ASP A 88 33.76 5.93 42.35
N ASP A 89 33.79 7.05 41.61
CA ASP A 89 32.95 8.25 41.84
C ASP A 89 31.80 8.39 40.82
N PHE A 90 31.82 7.59 39.74
CA PHE A 90 30.74 7.55 38.76
C PHE A 90 29.49 6.90 39.35
N ASN A 91 28.63 7.72 39.95
CA ASN A 91 27.39 7.27 40.58
C ASN A 91 26.32 6.71 39.60
N GLY A 92 26.61 6.67 38.30
CA GLY A 92 25.71 6.14 37.26
C GLY A 92 24.44 6.95 37.02
N GLN A 93 24.20 8.02 37.78
CA GLN A 93 23.00 8.85 37.69
C GLN A 93 23.18 9.93 36.62
N ILE A 94 22.94 9.52 35.39
CA ILE A 94 22.81 10.46 34.27
C ILE A 94 21.32 10.72 34.10
N ALA A 95 20.94 11.99 33.98
CA ALA A 95 19.57 12.31 33.61
C ALA A 95 19.22 11.63 32.28
N ASP A 96 18.02 11.05 32.18
CA ASP A 96 17.56 10.30 31.00
C ASP A 96 17.77 11.04 29.68
N GLU A 97 17.66 12.37 29.68
CA GLU A 97 17.86 13.23 28.52
C GLU A 97 19.30 13.25 27.99
N LYS A 98 20.27 13.01 28.88
CA LYS A 98 21.71 13.00 28.59
C LYS A 98 22.28 11.60 28.41
N ASP A 99 21.51 10.55 28.77
CA ASP A 99 21.95 9.17 28.59
C ASP A 99 21.73 8.72 27.13
N PRO A 100 22.80 8.39 26.38
CA PRO A 100 22.68 7.97 24.99
C PRO A 100 21.97 6.62 24.81
N PHE A 101 21.85 5.81 25.87
CA PHE A 101 21.14 4.52 25.90
C PHE A 101 19.65 4.64 26.22
N THR A 102 19.22 5.77 26.78
CA THR A 102 17.81 6.00 27.11
C THR A 102 16.99 6.33 25.86
N MET A 103 15.82 5.69 25.76
CA MET A 103 14.88 5.84 24.66
C MET A 103 13.54 6.33 25.19
N ASN A 104 12.89 7.24 24.47
CA ASN A 104 11.63 7.82 24.92
C ASN A 104 10.45 6.85 24.63
N PRO A 105 9.81 6.24 25.64
CA PRO A 105 8.70 5.31 25.43
C PRO A 105 7.44 6.00 24.88
N LYS A 106 7.36 7.33 24.96
CA LYS A 106 6.25 8.14 24.44
C LYS A 106 6.41 8.50 22.96
N GLU A 107 7.56 8.21 22.35
CA GLU A 107 7.80 8.43 20.93
C GLU A 107 6.93 7.46 20.11
N ASP A 108 6.26 7.99 19.09
CA ASP A 108 5.57 7.15 18.10
C ASP A 108 6.61 6.38 17.30
N VAL A 109 6.45 5.07 17.22
CA VAL A 109 7.28 4.20 16.39
C VAL A 109 6.50 3.68 15.22
N HIS A 110 7.20 3.52 14.10
CA HIS A 110 6.67 2.81 12.95
C HIS A 110 6.59 1.31 13.29
N ILE A 111 5.38 0.77 13.25
CA ILE A 111 5.05 -0.62 13.61
C ILE A 111 5.22 -1.51 12.38
N GLY A 112 4.69 -1.07 11.25
CA GLY A 112 4.76 -1.79 9.98
C GLY A 112 3.99 -1.07 8.89
N SER A 113 4.08 -1.59 7.67
CA SER A 113 3.46 -1.00 6.48
C SER A 113 2.82 -2.05 5.61
N LEU A 114 1.89 -1.62 4.76
CA LEU A 114 1.34 -2.41 3.67
C LEU A 114 1.30 -1.57 2.39
N LYS A 115 1.41 -2.23 1.24
CA LYS A 115 1.37 -1.61 -0.09
C LYS A 115 0.03 -1.88 -0.74
N VAL A 116 -0.55 -0.85 -1.36
CA VAL A 116 -1.86 -0.91 -2.02
C VAL A 116 -1.71 -0.47 -3.48
N TYR A 117 -1.91 -1.38 -4.43
CA TYR A 117 -1.89 -1.06 -5.86
C TYR A 117 -3.17 -0.35 -6.31
N LEU A 118 -3.01 0.63 -7.23
CA LEU A 118 -4.10 1.45 -7.73
C LEU A 118 -4.74 0.92 -9.03
N GLN A 119 -4.26 -0.21 -9.55
CA GLN A 119 -4.64 -0.73 -10.86
C GLN A 119 -6.15 -0.91 -11.02
N SER A 120 -6.88 -1.23 -9.95
CA SER A 120 -8.34 -1.34 -9.96
C SER A 120 -9.01 -0.04 -10.44
N LEU A 121 -8.48 1.12 -10.07
CA LEU A 121 -9.03 2.43 -10.45
C LEU A 121 -8.92 2.69 -11.96
N ALA A 122 -7.82 2.25 -12.60
CA ALA A 122 -7.62 2.43 -14.04
C ALA A 122 -8.74 1.79 -14.88
N TYR A 123 -9.36 0.74 -14.35
CA TYR A 123 -10.46 0.01 -14.99
C TYR A 123 -11.82 0.29 -14.35
N ASN A 124 -11.90 1.28 -13.45
CA ASN A 124 -13.11 1.62 -12.71
C ASN A 124 -13.69 0.39 -11.96
N ILE A 125 -12.81 -0.37 -11.31
CA ILE A 125 -13.12 -1.56 -10.52
C ILE A 125 -12.93 -1.23 -9.04
N GLU A 126 -13.85 -1.72 -8.20
CA GLU A 126 -13.69 -1.67 -6.75
C GLU A 126 -12.64 -2.70 -6.27
N LEU A 127 -11.89 -2.33 -5.24
CA LEU A 127 -10.93 -3.17 -4.56
C LEU A 127 -11.37 -3.33 -3.11
N THR A 128 -11.39 -4.57 -2.61
CA THR A 128 -11.65 -4.87 -1.20
C THR A 128 -10.71 -5.99 -0.82
N GLU A 129 -9.68 -5.67 -0.05
CA GLU A 129 -8.57 -6.58 0.25
C GLU A 129 -8.22 -6.57 1.74
N GLN A 130 -7.75 -7.72 2.21
CA GLN A 130 -7.09 -7.86 3.49
C GLN A 130 -5.60 -8.06 3.22
N LEU A 131 -4.80 -7.05 3.57
CA LEU A 131 -3.38 -6.99 3.20
C LEU A 131 -2.49 -7.16 4.43
N ASP A 132 -1.37 -7.83 4.23
CA ASP A 132 -0.41 -8.12 5.30
C ASP A 132 0.34 -6.86 5.73
N ILE A 133 0.46 -6.67 7.05
CA ILE A 133 1.26 -5.62 7.66
C ILE A 133 2.66 -6.17 7.89
N ILE A 134 3.65 -5.54 7.26
CA ILE A 134 5.05 -5.96 7.25
C ILE A 134 5.88 -5.01 8.09
N ASP A 135 6.69 -5.54 8.99
CA ASP A 135 7.59 -4.75 9.83
C ASP A 135 8.97 -4.51 9.19
N TYR A 136 9.87 -3.87 9.94
CA TYR A 136 11.26 -3.61 9.55
C TYR A 136 12.08 -4.87 9.24
N GLN A 137 11.72 -6.02 9.82
CA GLN A 137 12.40 -7.30 9.61
C GLN A 137 11.74 -8.13 8.50
N SER A 138 10.79 -7.51 7.78
CA SER A 138 10.00 -8.16 6.74
C SER A 138 9.16 -9.34 7.26
N GLU A 139 8.78 -9.30 8.53
CA GLU A 139 7.87 -10.28 9.13
C GLU A 139 6.43 -9.75 9.10
N GLN A 140 5.48 -10.66 8.86
CA GLN A 140 4.05 -10.36 8.97
C GLN A 140 3.67 -10.22 10.44
N ILE A 141 3.17 -9.06 10.82
CA ILE A 141 2.79 -8.76 12.21
C ILE A 141 1.30 -8.49 12.39
N GLY A 142 0.52 -8.61 11.32
CA GLY A 142 -0.93 -8.42 11.32
C GLY A 142 -1.48 -8.28 9.91
N VAL A 143 -2.76 -7.95 9.82
CA VAL A 143 -3.44 -7.66 8.54
C VAL A 143 -4.27 -6.38 8.65
N CYS A 144 -4.46 -5.68 7.55
CA CYS A 144 -5.25 -4.46 7.45
C CYS A 144 -6.30 -4.59 6.34
N ASN A 145 -7.54 -4.20 6.64
CA ASN A 145 -8.62 -4.20 5.67
C ASN A 145 -8.64 -2.85 4.94
N VAL A 146 -8.41 -2.88 3.63
CA VAL A 146 -8.35 -1.70 2.76
C VAL A 146 -9.34 -1.86 1.62
N GLU A 147 -10.07 -0.79 1.37
CA GLU A 147 -11.07 -0.74 0.31
C GLU A 147 -10.85 0.51 -0.56
N ILE A 148 -10.98 0.35 -1.88
CA ILE A 148 -10.94 1.44 -2.85
C ILE A 148 -12.18 1.34 -3.75
N TYR A 149 -12.99 2.38 -3.78
CA TYR A 149 -14.24 2.39 -4.53
C TYR A 149 -14.31 3.59 -5.47
N PRO A 150 -14.44 3.38 -6.79
CA PRO A 150 -14.90 4.45 -7.64
C PRO A 150 -16.30 4.93 -7.24
N CYS A 151 -16.56 6.22 -7.35
CA CYS A 151 -17.81 6.80 -6.91
C CYS A 151 -18.24 7.98 -7.79
N THR A 152 -19.47 8.43 -7.60
CA THR A 152 -19.95 9.69 -8.17
C THR A 152 -19.32 10.90 -7.46
N ALA A 153 -19.44 12.10 -8.03
CA ALA A 153 -19.02 13.36 -7.40
C ALA A 153 -19.62 13.56 -5.99
N LYS A 154 -20.85 13.08 -5.76
CA LYS A 154 -21.52 13.11 -4.45
C LYS A 154 -21.08 12.00 -3.48
N GLY A 155 -20.09 11.20 -3.86
CA GLY A 155 -19.54 10.12 -3.04
C GLY A 155 -20.40 8.85 -2.98
N LYS A 156 -21.43 8.73 -3.83
CA LYS A 156 -22.22 7.50 -3.95
C LYS A 156 -21.40 6.45 -4.70
N ILE A 157 -21.15 5.31 -4.05
CA ILE A 157 -20.46 4.15 -4.63
C ILE A 157 -21.33 3.56 -5.75
N PHE A 158 -20.70 3.20 -6.86
CA PHE A 158 -21.38 2.53 -7.97
C PHE A 158 -21.78 1.12 -7.57
N LYS A 159 -23.00 0.73 -7.92
CA LYS A 159 -23.50 -0.62 -7.70
C LYS A 159 -23.17 -1.52 -8.89
N PRO A 160 -23.23 -2.85 -8.75
CA PRO A 160 -23.02 -3.77 -9.86
C PRO A 160 -23.92 -3.51 -11.08
N GLU A 161 -25.08 -2.87 -10.89
CA GLU A 161 -26.01 -2.54 -11.98
C GLU A 161 -25.62 -1.28 -12.77
N ASP A 162 -24.73 -0.44 -12.26
CA ASP A 162 -24.37 0.85 -12.85
C ASP A 162 -23.35 0.70 -14.02
N ASP A 163 -22.73 -0.48 -14.17
CA ASP A 163 -21.68 -0.86 -15.17
C ASP A 163 -20.80 0.30 -15.65
N VAL A 164 -20.15 0.91 -14.68
CA VAL A 164 -19.16 1.96 -14.93
C VAL A 164 -17.82 1.40 -15.39
N PHE A 165 -17.76 0.12 -15.73
CA PHE A 165 -16.53 -0.56 -16.10
C PHE A 165 -15.90 0.04 -17.35
N VAL A 166 -14.58 0.14 -17.33
CA VAL A 166 -13.79 0.61 -18.46
C VAL A 166 -12.89 -0.51 -18.95
N ASP A 167 -12.99 -0.84 -20.25
CA ASP A 167 -12.16 -1.88 -20.89
C ASP A 167 -10.75 -1.37 -21.20
N ASP A 168 -10.64 -0.13 -21.64
CA ASP A 168 -9.39 0.57 -21.95
C ASP A 168 -9.30 1.82 -21.05
N PRO A 169 -8.37 1.87 -20.07
CA PRO A 169 -8.21 3.00 -19.16
C PRO A 169 -8.12 4.36 -19.85
N ARG A 170 -7.65 4.42 -21.10
CA ARG A 170 -7.57 5.66 -21.89
C ARG A 170 -8.92 6.32 -22.14
N GLN A 171 -10.02 5.58 -22.06
CA GLN A 171 -11.38 6.13 -22.18
C GLN A 171 -11.71 7.12 -21.04
N LEU A 172 -11.00 7.04 -19.91
CA LEU A 172 -11.17 7.95 -18.78
C LEU A 172 -10.45 9.30 -18.98
N ILE A 173 -9.58 9.43 -19.99
CA ILE A 173 -8.83 10.67 -20.25
C ILE A 173 -9.81 11.80 -20.56
N GLY A 174 -9.56 12.97 -19.95
CA GLY A 174 -10.41 14.15 -20.06
C GLY A 174 -11.71 14.09 -19.24
N GLN A 175 -11.97 13.00 -18.51
CA GLN A 175 -13.13 12.89 -17.64
C GLN A 175 -12.79 13.25 -16.18
N ASP A 176 -13.78 13.77 -15.46
CA ASP A 176 -13.70 13.93 -14.01
C ASP A 176 -13.86 12.58 -13.33
N PHE A 177 -12.90 12.23 -12.47
CA PHE A 177 -12.86 10.94 -11.81
C PHE A 177 -12.88 11.08 -10.29
N HIS A 178 -13.80 10.36 -9.65
CA HIS A 178 -13.94 10.34 -8.21
C HIS A 178 -13.85 8.92 -7.68
N PHE A 179 -13.17 8.77 -6.55
CA PHE A 179 -13.09 7.50 -5.84
C PHE A 179 -12.91 7.75 -4.35
N LYS A 180 -13.08 6.70 -3.55
CA LYS A 180 -12.89 6.71 -2.11
C LYS A 180 -11.84 5.70 -1.73
N VAL A 181 -10.97 6.09 -0.80
CA VAL A 181 -10.07 5.18 -0.10
C VAL A 181 -10.62 5.02 1.31
N LYS A 182 -10.78 3.76 1.74
CA LYS A 182 -11.25 3.42 3.07
C LYS A 182 -10.28 2.47 3.76
N ILE A 183 -9.82 2.88 4.94
CA ILE A 183 -8.97 2.09 5.83
C ILE A 183 -9.84 1.68 7.02
N SER A 184 -10.36 0.46 6.98
CA SER A 184 -11.34 -0.03 7.94
C SER A 184 -10.71 -0.26 9.32
N GLY A 185 -9.55 -0.93 9.37
CA GLY A 185 -8.87 -1.26 10.61
C GLY A 185 -7.81 -2.34 10.43
N ALA A 186 -7.02 -2.58 11.48
CA ALA A 186 -6.01 -3.64 11.53
C ALA A 186 -6.43 -4.77 12.48
N ARG A 187 -5.89 -5.96 12.28
CA ARG A 187 -6.10 -7.16 13.11
C ARG A 187 -4.78 -7.87 13.39
N GLY A 188 -4.67 -8.44 14.59
CA GLY A 188 -3.56 -9.31 14.98
C GLY A 188 -2.26 -8.59 15.32
N LEU A 189 -2.28 -7.26 15.54
CA LEU A 189 -1.06 -6.50 15.84
C LEU A 189 -0.41 -6.94 17.16
N PRO A 190 0.93 -6.85 17.30
CA PRO A 190 1.62 -7.24 18.52
C PRO A 190 1.15 -6.43 19.73
N LYS A 191 0.86 -7.10 20.85
CA LYS A 191 0.36 -6.48 22.11
C LYS A 191 1.34 -5.50 22.77
N ARG A 192 2.59 -5.42 22.28
CA ARG A 192 3.59 -4.46 22.76
C ARG A 192 3.29 -3.02 22.34
N TYR A 193 2.32 -2.80 21.47
CA TYR A 193 1.96 -1.48 20.96
C TYR A 193 0.65 -0.95 21.55
N ASN A 194 0.53 0.37 21.60
CA ASN A 194 -0.63 1.10 22.10
C ASN A 194 -0.79 2.41 21.31
N GLU A 195 -1.93 3.10 21.47
CA GLU A 195 -2.25 4.34 20.75
C GLU A 195 -2.00 4.22 19.24
N ILE A 196 -2.53 3.15 18.64
CA ILE A 196 -2.20 2.73 17.29
C ILE A 196 -3.03 3.53 16.27
N TYR A 197 -2.37 4.08 15.25
CA TYR A 197 -2.99 4.78 14.14
C TYR A 197 -2.37 4.35 12.80
N ALA A 198 -3.17 4.43 11.73
CA ALA A 198 -2.70 4.37 10.36
C ALA A 198 -2.55 5.77 9.75
N GLU A 199 -1.62 5.88 8.82
CA GLU A 199 -1.35 7.04 7.98
C GLU A 199 -1.05 6.58 6.55
N TYR A 200 -1.54 7.31 5.55
CA TYR A 200 -1.17 7.08 4.17
C TYR A 200 -1.14 8.41 3.39
N ARG A 201 -0.56 8.40 2.19
CA ARG A 201 -0.50 9.59 1.33
C ARG A 201 -0.62 9.18 -0.15
N LEU A 202 -1.56 9.79 -0.87
CA LEU A 202 -1.63 9.68 -2.33
C LEU A 202 -0.85 10.84 -3.00
N LYS A 203 -0.58 10.71 -4.29
CA LYS A 203 0.10 11.76 -5.10
C LYS A 203 -0.60 13.12 -4.99
N SER A 204 -1.93 13.13 -4.91
CA SER A 204 -2.76 14.34 -4.80
C SER A 204 -2.80 14.95 -3.40
N ASP A 205 -2.24 14.28 -2.38
CA ASP A 205 -2.28 14.76 -1.00
C ASP A 205 -1.08 15.68 -0.69
N ALA A 206 -1.39 16.89 -0.22
CA ALA A 206 -0.38 17.82 0.31
C ALA A 206 0.25 17.29 1.60
N ASP A 207 -0.59 16.78 2.51
CA ASP A 207 -0.20 16.22 3.80
C ASP A 207 -0.68 14.77 3.95
N PRO A 208 0.00 13.94 4.75
CA PRO A 208 -0.46 12.59 5.04
C PRO A 208 -1.86 12.57 5.68
N VAL A 209 -2.70 11.63 5.22
CA VAL A 209 -4.02 11.39 5.79
C VAL A 209 -3.87 10.44 6.96
N ARG A 210 -4.24 10.90 8.16
CA ARG A 210 -4.06 10.18 9.42
C ARG A 210 -5.38 9.81 10.07
N THR A 211 -5.45 8.59 10.59
CA THR A 211 -6.55 8.10 11.44
C THR A 211 -6.45 8.65 12.86
N LYS A 212 -7.52 8.51 13.67
CA LYS A 212 -7.41 8.71 15.12
C LYS A 212 -6.65 7.54 15.76
N ALA A 213 -5.79 7.83 16.72
CA ALA A 213 -5.11 6.81 17.51
C ALA A 213 -6.09 6.05 18.42
N ILE A 214 -5.97 4.72 18.46
CA ILE A 214 -6.80 3.84 19.28
C ILE A 214 -5.90 3.07 20.25
N ALA A 215 -6.20 3.18 21.55
CA ALA A 215 -5.46 2.54 22.62
C ALA A 215 -6.11 1.21 23.08
N GLY A 216 -5.34 0.39 23.78
CA GLY A 216 -5.83 -0.79 24.52
C GLY A 216 -6.25 -1.97 23.65
N THR A 217 -5.85 -2.03 22.38
CA THR A 217 -6.26 -3.10 21.45
C THR A 217 -5.17 -3.46 20.45
N SER A 218 -5.11 -4.75 20.10
CA SER A 218 -4.36 -5.28 18.95
C SER A 218 -5.16 -5.25 17.64
N ASN A 219 -6.42 -4.81 17.69
CA ASN A 219 -7.39 -4.86 16.61
C ASN A 219 -8.09 -3.49 16.44
N PRO A 220 -7.37 -2.42 16.10
CA PRO A 220 -7.96 -1.09 16.00
C PRO A 220 -8.95 -0.98 14.82
N ASP A 221 -10.08 -0.30 15.05
CA ASP A 221 -11.09 0.01 14.04
C ASP A 221 -11.11 1.52 13.75
N TRP A 222 -10.38 1.94 12.71
CA TRP A 222 -10.23 3.36 12.39
C TRP A 222 -11.39 3.93 11.58
N ARG A 223 -12.02 3.11 10.73
CA ARG A 223 -13.14 3.50 9.84
C ARG A 223 -12.87 4.81 9.09
N LEU A 224 -11.63 5.00 8.65
CA LEU A 224 -11.23 6.19 7.89
C LEU A 224 -11.71 6.04 6.46
N GLU A 225 -12.35 7.08 5.94
CA GLU A 225 -12.82 7.16 4.57
C GLU A 225 -12.52 8.55 4.03
N LYS A 226 -11.87 8.64 2.87
CA LYS A 226 -11.60 9.90 2.19
C LYS A 226 -11.96 9.78 0.72
N GLN A 227 -12.70 10.76 0.21
CA GLN A 227 -13.00 10.89 -1.21
C GLN A 227 -11.93 11.72 -1.90
N TYR A 228 -11.56 11.28 -3.09
CA TYR A 228 -10.62 11.91 -3.99
C TYR A 228 -11.35 12.39 -5.25
N HIS A 229 -10.81 13.46 -5.84
CA HIS A 229 -11.29 14.05 -7.07
C HIS A 229 -10.09 14.37 -7.94
N PHE A 230 -10.07 13.80 -9.15
CA PHE A 230 -9.11 14.09 -10.20
C PHE A 230 -9.88 14.70 -11.37
N PRO A 231 -9.86 16.04 -11.53
CA PRO A 231 -10.53 16.69 -12.65
C PRO A 231 -9.77 16.45 -13.94
N ASN A 232 -10.48 16.24 -15.05
CA ASN A 232 -9.90 16.07 -16.39
C ASN A 232 -8.67 15.15 -16.42
N LEU A 233 -8.86 13.85 -16.18
CA LEU A 233 -7.74 12.90 -16.09
C LEU A 233 -6.78 12.99 -17.28
N THR A 234 -5.48 13.02 -16.97
CA THR A 234 -4.41 13.04 -17.97
C THR A 234 -3.87 11.63 -18.24
N GLU A 235 -3.09 11.45 -19.31
CA GLU A 235 -2.35 10.20 -19.54
C GLU A 235 -1.43 9.82 -18.37
N GLU A 236 -0.85 10.82 -17.68
CA GLU A 236 -0.02 10.60 -16.50
C GLU A 236 -0.82 10.05 -15.32
N ASP A 237 -2.06 10.53 -15.14
CA ASP A 237 -2.95 10.02 -14.09
C ASP A 237 -3.40 8.60 -14.38
N ILE A 238 -3.70 8.28 -15.65
CA ILE A 238 -3.98 6.90 -16.06
C ILE A 238 -2.77 6.01 -15.76
N LYS A 239 -1.56 6.42 -16.14
CA LYS A 239 -0.33 5.67 -15.84
C LYS A 239 -0.11 5.49 -14.33
N TYR A 240 -0.44 6.51 -13.54
CA TYR A 240 -0.41 6.44 -12.08
C TYR A 240 -1.41 5.42 -11.55
N PHE A 241 -2.64 5.35 -12.07
CA PHE A 241 -3.59 4.31 -11.67
C PHE A 241 -3.15 2.93 -12.15
N GLU A 242 -2.68 2.77 -13.38
CA GLU A 242 -2.31 1.45 -13.94
C GLU A 242 -1.14 0.78 -13.22
N SER A 243 -0.13 1.56 -12.81
CA SER A 243 1.14 1.04 -12.30
C SER A 243 1.52 1.53 -10.90
N GLY A 244 0.83 2.57 -10.41
CA GLY A 244 1.11 3.17 -9.12
C GLY A 244 0.57 2.39 -7.95
N CYS A 245 1.08 2.76 -6.78
CA CYS A 245 0.65 2.27 -5.49
C CYS A 245 0.88 3.35 -4.44
N PHE A 246 0.34 3.14 -3.26
CA PHE A 246 0.66 3.92 -2.07
C PHE A 246 0.90 3.00 -0.89
N MET A 247 1.54 3.54 0.15
CA MET A 247 1.83 2.82 1.38
C MET A 247 0.89 3.30 2.48
N VAL A 248 0.31 2.35 3.21
CA VAL A 248 -0.34 2.62 4.49
C VAL A 248 0.66 2.24 5.57
N LYS A 249 1.08 3.21 6.37
CA LYS A 249 1.99 3.05 7.50
C LYS A 249 1.18 2.98 8.78
N ILE A 250 1.56 2.07 9.67
CA ILE A 250 0.96 1.92 10.98
C ILE A 250 1.98 2.37 12.01
N PHE A 251 1.54 3.24 12.90
CA PHE A 251 2.33 3.81 13.98
C PHE A 251 1.63 3.59 15.31
N GLY A 252 2.40 3.74 16.39
CA GLY A 252 1.87 3.77 17.74
C GLY A 252 2.99 3.87 18.76
N LYS A 253 2.63 3.88 20.03
CA LYS A 253 3.56 3.91 21.15
C LYS A 253 3.86 2.50 21.64
N GLN A 254 4.99 2.34 22.29
CA GLN A 254 5.38 1.05 22.87
C GLN A 254 4.99 1.00 24.34
N ASN A 255 4.43 -0.14 24.75
CA ASN A 255 4.22 -0.46 26.16
C ASN A 255 5.56 -0.97 26.71
N ALA A 256 6.18 -0.20 27.61
CA ALA A 256 7.30 -0.71 28.38
C ALA A 256 6.82 -1.87 29.27
N GLY A 257 7.47 -3.02 29.15
CA GLY A 257 7.24 -4.14 30.06
C GLY A 257 7.66 -3.80 31.48
N ALA A 258 7.01 -4.42 32.47
CA ALA A 258 7.48 -4.34 33.85
C ALA A 258 8.87 -5.01 33.95
N ALA A 259 9.82 -4.32 34.59
CA ALA A 259 11.15 -4.84 34.91
C ALA A 259 11.04 -6.00 35.92
N ALA A 260 10.63 -7.18 35.44
CA ALA A 260 10.26 -8.31 36.29
C ALA A 260 11.42 -9.28 36.55
N ARG A 261 12.59 -9.07 35.93
CA ARG A 261 13.76 -9.94 36.07
C ARG A 261 15.03 -9.10 36.20
N LYS A 262 15.92 -9.49 37.13
CA LYS A 262 17.32 -9.06 37.16
C LYS A 262 18.03 -9.59 35.92
N LEU A 263 17.84 -8.91 34.80
CA LEU A 263 18.54 -9.15 33.54
C LEU A 263 19.90 -8.46 33.61
N ASP A 264 20.89 -9.08 32.99
CA ASP A 264 22.27 -8.60 32.92
C ASP A 264 22.67 -8.59 31.45
N THR A 265 23.25 -7.48 31.02
CA THR A 265 23.60 -7.23 29.61
C THR A 265 24.57 -8.29 29.11
N LYS A 266 25.55 -8.67 29.94
CA LYS A 266 26.55 -9.71 29.65
C LYS A 266 25.94 -11.08 29.40
N LYS A 267 25.00 -11.50 30.26
CA LYS A 267 24.28 -12.77 30.08
C LYS A 267 23.48 -12.80 28.79
N GLU A 268 22.83 -11.69 28.43
CA GLU A 268 21.99 -11.65 27.22
C GLU A 268 22.83 -11.63 25.93
N LEU A 269 23.91 -10.84 25.90
CA LEU A 269 24.86 -10.85 24.77
C LEU A 269 25.54 -12.22 24.59
N ARG A 270 25.89 -12.90 25.69
CA ARG A 270 26.41 -14.29 25.62
C ARG A 270 25.41 -15.26 25.01
N LYS A 271 24.12 -15.20 25.38
CA LYS A 271 23.06 -16.02 24.77
C LYS A 271 22.93 -15.72 23.27
N LYS A 272 22.94 -14.44 22.88
CA LYS A 272 22.88 -14.03 21.47
C LYS A 272 24.09 -14.52 20.68
N LYS A 273 25.31 -14.45 21.24
CA LYS A 273 26.54 -14.99 20.62
C LYS A 273 26.46 -16.52 20.47
N ALA A 274 25.98 -17.24 21.49
CA ALA A 274 25.76 -18.68 21.42
C ALA A 274 24.70 -19.08 20.37
N ALA A 275 23.62 -18.30 20.25
CA ALA A 275 22.63 -18.46 19.19
C ALA A 275 23.22 -18.14 17.80
N ARG A 276 24.07 -17.10 17.67
CA ARG A 276 24.76 -16.77 16.42
C ARG A 276 25.67 -17.89 15.90
N GLY A 277 26.27 -18.68 16.80
CA GLY A 277 27.01 -19.90 16.45
C GLY A 277 26.19 -20.99 15.74
N GLN A 278 24.85 -20.95 15.86
CA GLN A 278 23.92 -21.80 15.10
C GLN A 278 23.31 -21.08 13.87
N VAL A 279 23.37 -19.74 13.82
CA VAL A 279 22.73 -18.89 12.80
C VAL A 279 23.65 -18.58 11.62
N ALA A 280 24.95 -18.92 11.66
CA ALA A 280 25.84 -18.87 10.50
C ALA A 280 25.37 -19.77 9.32
N VAL A 281 24.43 -20.69 9.58
CA VAL A 281 23.77 -21.54 8.55
C VAL A 281 22.39 -20.99 8.15
N ALA A 282 21.87 -19.97 8.84
CA ALA A 282 20.52 -19.41 8.63
C ALA A 282 20.46 -18.22 7.66
N ALA A 283 21.56 -17.91 6.96
CA ALA A 283 21.49 -17.09 5.74
C ALA A 283 20.65 -17.77 4.63
N ASN A 284 20.35 -19.07 4.77
CA ASN A 284 19.54 -19.88 3.85
C ASN A 284 18.21 -20.41 4.45
N SER A 285 17.75 -19.90 5.60
CA SER A 285 16.43 -20.30 6.11
C SER A 285 15.32 -19.58 5.34
N VAL A 286 14.73 -20.28 4.37
CA VAL A 286 13.45 -19.94 3.73
C VAL A 286 12.35 -20.00 4.80
N LYS A 287 12.29 -18.99 5.67
CA LYS A 287 10.99 -18.54 6.19
C LYS A 287 10.24 -17.97 4.99
N LYS A 288 8.94 -18.20 4.87
CA LYS A 288 8.08 -17.55 3.86
C LYS A 288 8.25 -16.03 3.97
N LYS A 289 9.27 -15.47 3.34
CA LYS A 289 9.39 -14.04 3.14
C LYS A 289 8.22 -13.70 2.23
N ILE A 290 7.39 -12.78 2.68
CA ILE A 290 6.31 -12.27 1.85
C ILE A 290 6.99 -11.66 0.64
N ASP A 291 6.80 -12.32 -0.50
CA ASP A 291 7.35 -11.89 -1.76
C ASP A 291 6.49 -10.72 -2.25
N PRO A 292 7.01 -9.48 -2.28
CA PRO A 292 6.23 -8.33 -2.70
C PRO A 292 5.71 -8.47 -4.14
N ASP A 293 6.41 -9.22 -4.99
CA ASP A 293 5.93 -9.54 -6.33
C ASP A 293 4.67 -10.41 -6.28
N ASN A 294 4.58 -11.34 -5.32
CA ASN A 294 3.42 -12.19 -5.13
C ASN A 294 2.17 -11.40 -4.71
N MET A 295 2.32 -10.36 -3.87
CA MET A 295 1.18 -9.51 -3.48
C MET A 295 0.68 -8.67 -4.67
N LYS A 296 1.59 -8.14 -5.48
CA LYS A 296 1.24 -7.49 -6.75
C LYS A 296 0.52 -8.44 -7.69
N LEU A 297 1.04 -9.66 -7.85
CA LEU A 297 0.43 -10.71 -8.66
C LEU A 297 -0.99 -11.04 -8.18
N GLN A 298 -1.22 -11.12 -6.87
CA GLN A 298 -2.54 -11.38 -6.29
C GLN A 298 -3.53 -10.25 -6.62
N GLN A 299 -3.19 -8.99 -6.36
CA GLN A 299 -4.08 -7.86 -6.67
C GLN A 299 -4.33 -7.75 -8.18
N ASN A 300 -3.28 -7.90 -9.00
CA ASN A 300 -3.40 -7.89 -10.46
C ASN A 300 -4.27 -9.05 -10.97
N ALA A 301 -4.19 -10.23 -10.34
CA ALA A 301 -5.03 -11.37 -10.68
C ALA A 301 -6.51 -11.10 -10.37
N VAL A 302 -6.82 -10.46 -9.24
CA VAL A 302 -8.19 -10.06 -8.89
C VAL A 302 -8.76 -9.07 -9.92
N VAL A 303 -7.97 -8.06 -10.31
CA VAL A 303 -8.35 -7.09 -11.35
C VAL A 303 -8.55 -7.79 -12.69
N ALA A 304 -7.61 -8.65 -13.12
CA ALA A 304 -7.68 -9.37 -14.38
C ALA A 304 -8.86 -10.36 -14.44
N GLN A 305 -9.13 -11.09 -13.36
CA GLN A 305 -10.30 -11.96 -13.26
C GLN A 305 -11.60 -11.17 -13.37
N THR A 306 -11.67 -10.00 -12.72
CA THR A 306 -12.86 -9.13 -12.78
C THR A 306 -13.08 -8.58 -14.18
N ARG A 307 -12.00 -8.12 -14.85
CA ARG A 307 -12.03 -7.69 -16.26
C ARG A 307 -12.48 -8.81 -17.19
N ASN A 308 -11.89 -9.99 -17.09
CA ASN A 308 -12.27 -11.15 -17.90
C ASN A 308 -13.74 -11.55 -17.69
N LYS A 309 -14.25 -11.52 -16.46
CA LYS A 309 -15.67 -11.78 -16.18
C LYS A 309 -16.59 -10.77 -16.88
N LYS A 310 -16.23 -9.48 -16.91
CA LYS A 310 -17.02 -8.44 -17.57
C LYS A 310 -16.97 -8.54 -19.09
N LEU A 311 -15.78 -8.75 -19.66
CA LEU A 311 -15.59 -8.99 -21.10
C LEU A 311 -16.35 -10.24 -21.59
N ASN A 312 -16.30 -11.33 -20.83
CA ASN A 312 -17.04 -12.55 -21.18
C ASN A 312 -18.56 -12.34 -21.19
N LYS A 313 -19.11 -11.47 -20.31
CA LYS A 313 -20.53 -11.09 -20.36
C LYS A 313 -20.87 -10.31 -21.64
N ARG A 314 -20.04 -9.35 -22.04
CA ARG A 314 -20.23 -8.61 -23.32
C ARG A 314 -20.20 -9.56 -24.52
N LEU A 315 -19.27 -10.53 -24.50
CA LEU A 315 -19.20 -11.57 -25.53
C LEU A 315 -20.45 -12.47 -25.55
N GLU A 316 -21.02 -12.79 -24.38
CA GLU A 316 -22.27 -13.53 -24.28
C GLU A 316 -23.45 -12.76 -24.89
N TRP A 317 -23.55 -11.45 -24.65
CA TRP A 317 -24.57 -10.61 -25.27
C TRP A 317 -24.42 -10.51 -26.79
N LEU A 318 -23.19 -10.44 -27.29
CA LEU A 318 -22.91 -10.49 -28.72
C LEU A 318 -23.34 -11.85 -29.32
N LYS A 319 -23.07 -12.96 -28.64
CA LYS A 319 -23.55 -14.29 -29.06
C LYS A 319 -25.07 -14.35 -29.11
N ASP A 320 -25.76 -13.76 -28.13
CA ASP A 320 -27.23 -13.69 -28.12
C ASP A 320 -27.78 -12.81 -29.25
N LEU A 321 -27.13 -11.69 -29.57
CA LEU A 321 -27.45 -10.87 -30.74
C LEU A 321 -27.37 -11.68 -32.03
N LEU A 322 -26.30 -12.46 -32.22
CA LEU A 322 -26.09 -13.29 -33.40
C LEU A 322 -27.10 -14.44 -33.47
N ARG A 323 -27.45 -15.07 -32.33
CA ARG A 323 -28.50 -16.10 -32.27
C ARG A 323 -29.85 -15.53 -32.68
N GLU A 324 -30.22 -14.36 -32.17
CA GLU A 324 -31.48 -13.69 -32.52
C GLU A 324 -31.50 -13.33 -34.01
N ALA A 325 -30.40 -12.79 -34.54
CA ALA A 325 -30.25 -12.48 -35.96
C ALA A 325 -30.48 -13.71 -36.84
N ASN A 326 -29.86 -14.83 -36.47
CA ASN A 326 -29.98 -16.10 -37.19
C ASN A 326 -31.40 -16.68 -37.09
N SER A 327 -32.04 -16.61 -35.91
CA SER A 327 -33.43 -17.05 -35.72
C SER A 327 -34.42 -16.28 -36.59
N ARG A 328 -34.09 -15.02 -36.92
CA ARG A 328 -34.86 -14.15 -37.83
C ARG A 328 -34.37 -14.18 -39.27
N SER A 329 -33.50 -15.14 -39.61
CA SER A 329 -32.90 -15.32 -40.94
C SER A 329 -32.24 -14.07 -41.54
N LYS A 330 -31.66 -13.22 -40.68
CA LYS A 330 -30.90 -12.04 -41.13
C LYS A 330 -29.51 -12.46 -41.62
N LYS A 331 -29.20 -12.15 -42.88
CA LYS A 331 -27.87 -12.41 -43.48
C LYS A 331 -26.76 -11.47 -43.01
N LYS A 332 -27.12 -10.27 -42.53
CA LYS A 332 -26.17 -9.23 -42.12
C LYS A 332 -26.63 -8.60 -40.79
N VAL A 333 -25.67 -8.31 -39.92
CA VAL A 333 -25.90 -7.52 -38.69
C VAL A 333 -25.24 -6.16 -38.87
N PRO A 334 -25.98 -5.04 -38.75
CA PRO A 334 -25.40 -3.71 -38.86
C PRO A 334 -24.28 -3.47 -37.83
N THR A 335 -23.16 -2.91 -38.27
CA THR A 335 -22.00 -2.58 -37.40
C THR A 335 -22.41 -1.73 -36.19
N ARG A 336 -23.35 -0.79 -36.38
CA ARG A 336 -23.90 0.02 -35.28
C ARG A 336 -24.50 -0.80 -34.14
N LEU A 337 -25.13 -1.96 -34.42
CA LEU A 337 -25.71 -2.83 -33.39
C LEU A 337 -24.62 -3.64 -32.68
N ILE A 338 -23.54 -3.97 -33.39
CA ILE A 338 -22.37 -4.64 -32.81
C ILE A 338 -21.64 -3.68 -31.86
N ILE A 339 -21.43 -2.42 -32.26
CA ILE A 339 -20.86 -1.39 -31.39
C ILE A 339 -21.77 -1.20 -30.18
N ALA A 340 -23.07 -0.98 -30.39
CA ALA A 340 -24.01 -0.76 -29.31
C ALA A 340 -24.10 -1.93 -28.31
N ILE A 341 -24.02 -3.19 -28.77
CA ILE A 341 -24.07 -4.35 -27.85
C ILE A 341 -22.78 -4.50 -27.04
N LEU A 342 -21.63 -4.15 -27.63
CA LEU A 342 -20.33 -4.18 -26.94
C LEU A 342 -20.21 -3.05 -25.92
N GLU A 343 -20.86 -1.91 -26.16
CA GLU A 343 -20.90 -0.75 -25.27
C GLU A 343 -22.10 -0.76 -24.30
N ALA A 344 -22.97 -1.77 -24.38
CA ALA A 344 -24.16 -1.86 -23.53
C ALA A 344 -23.78 -1.92 -22.05
N LYS A 345 -24.47 -1.14 -21.20
CA LYS A 345 -24.16 -1.03 -19.78
C LYS A 345 -24.77 -2.15 -18.95
N ASN A 346 -25.86 -2.76 -19.41
CA ASN A 346 -26.47 -3.83 -18.63
C ASN A 346 -27.26 -4.77 -19.51
N TYR A 347 -27.60 -5.92 -18.92
CA TYR A 347 -28.37 -6.94 -19.60
C TYR A 347 -29.73 -6.44 -20.13
N LYS A 348 -30.34 -5.43 -19.48
CA LYS A 348 -31.62 -4.86 -19.95
C LYS A 348 -31.41 -4.03 -21.21
N GLU A 349 -30.39 -3.20 -21.26
CA GLU A 349 -30.00 -2.44 -22.44
C GLU A 349 -29.58 -3.37 -23.58
N ALA A 350 -28.72 -4.35 -23.28
CA ALA A 350 -28.32 -5.39 -24.23
C ALA A 350 -29.53 -6.10 -24.84
N LYS A 351 -30.50 -6.51 -24.01
CA LYS A 351 -31.77 -7.09 -24.49
C LYS A 351 -32.58 -6.16 -25.38
N ARG A 352 -32.64 -4.86 -25.08
CA ARG A 352 -33.34 -3.88 -25.92
C ARG A 352 -32.67 -3.74 -27.29
N ILE A 353 -31.33 -3.73 -27.33
CA ILE A 353 -30.54 -3.67 -28.56
C ILE A 353 -30.77 -4.94 -29.38
N ILE A 354 -30.72 -6.11 -28.76
CA ILE A 354 -30.98 -7.40 -29.41
C ILE A 354 -32.39 -7.44 -30.04
N ALA A 355 -33.41 -6.99 -29.29
CA ALA A 355 -34.78 -6.92 -29.78
C ALA A 355 -34.97 -5.94 -30.95
N SER A 356 -34.09 -4.95 -31.11
CA SER A 356 -34.20 -3.94 -32.17
C SER A 356 -33.85 -4.45 -33.57
N ILE A 357 -33.24 -5.65 -33.68
CA ILE A 357 -32.79 -6.25 -34.95
C ILE A 357 -33.93 -6.49 -35.97
N GLY A 358 -35.18 -6.52 -35.50
CA GLY A 358 -36.39 -6.66 -36.31
C GLY A 358 -37.06 -5.36 -36.75
N LYS A 359 -36.66 -4.18 -36.22
CA LYS A 359 -37.33 -2.90 -36.52
C LYS A 359 -36.73 -2.12 -37.70
N SER A 360 -35.58 -2.53 -38.23
CA SER A 360 -35.11 -1.99 -39.52
C SER A 360 -35.94 -2.63 -40.64
N LYS A 361 -36.93 -1.89 -41.16
CA LYS A 361 -37.69 -2.25 -42.35
C LYS A 361 -36.72 -2.65 -43.46
N GLY A 362 -37.03 -3.78 -44.11
CA GLY A 362 -36.31 -4.21 -45.30
C GLY A 362 -36.45 -3.19 -46.42
N GLY A 363 -35.32 -2.84 -47.02
CA GLY A 363 -35.24 -2.50 -48.42
C GLY A 363 -34.29 -3.50 -49.04
N GLU A 364 -34.82 -4.46 -49.80
CA GLU A 364 -34.03 -5.20 -50.77
C GLU A 364 -34.03 -4.40 -52.08
N HIS A 365 -32.89 -4.45 -52.77
CA HIS A 365 -32.54 -3.95 -54.11
C HIS A 365 -32.25 -2.45 -54.28
N SER A 366 -30.97 -2.10 -54.35
CA SER A 366 -30.25 -2.04 -55.64
C SER A 366 -28.74 -2.00 -55.41
N ASP A 367 -27.99 -2.80 -56.17
CA ASP A 367 -26.58 -2.55 -56.44
C ASP A 367 -26.46 -1.19 -57.15
N SER A 368 -25.68 -0.28 -56.58
CA SER A 368 -24.94 0.74 -57.33
C SER A 368 -23.88 1.34 -56.41
N ASP A 369 -22.62 1.14 -56.77
CA ASP A 369 -21.53 2.00 -56.36
C ASP A 369 -21.90 3.46 -56.66
N SER A 370 -21.96 4.30 -55.63
CA SER A 370 -21.78 5.74 -55.77
C SER A 370 -21.27 6.29 -54.44
N GLU A 371 -20.06 6.82 -54.51
CA GLU A 371 -19.49 7.76 -53.56
C GLU A 371 -20.51 8.84 -53.23
N ASP A 372 -20.71 9.13 -51.95
CA ASP A 372 -21.24 10.43 -51.50
C ASP A 372 -20.68 10.73 -50.10
N GLU A 373 -19.79 11.72 -50.07
CA GLU A 373 -19.45 12.52 -48.90
C GLU A 373 -20.71 12.99 -48.18
N VAL A 374 -20.74 12.86 -46.84
CA VAL A 374 -21.68 13.63 -46.03
C VAL A 374 -20.96 14.20 -44.81
N ASP A 375 -20.95 15.53 -44.81
CA ASP A 375 -20.38 16.47 -43.86
C ASP A 375 -20.60 16.12 -42.38
N ILE A 376 -19.48 16.10 -41.65
CA ILE A 376 -19.43 16.17 -40.19
C ILE A 376 -19.44 17.65 -39.81
N GLU A 377 -20.62 18.25 -39.65
CA GLU A 377 -20.74 19.48 -38.87
C GLU A 377 -22.20 19.74 -38.44
N LYS A 378 -22.44 19.58 -37.13
CA LYS A 378 -23.48 20.22 -36.28
C LYS A 378 -24.04 19.25 -35.24
N ALA A 379 -23.26 19.04 -34.19
CA ALA A 379 -23.77 18.70 -32.86
C ALA A 379 -22.94 19.36 -31.73
N GLU A 380 -22.41 20.55 -31.99
CA GLU A 380 -21.82 21.43 -30.96
C GLU A 380 -22.38 22.86 -31.13
N ALA A 381 -23.66 23.06 -30.81
CA ALA A 381 -24.21 24.41 -30.61
C ALA A 381 -25.55 24.39 -29.89
N GLN A 382 -25.63 23.76 -28.71
CA GLN A 382 -26.75 24.05 -27.80
C GLN A 382 -26.41 23.77 -26.33
N SER A 383 -25.36 24.42 -25.84
CA SER A 383 -25.20 24.69 -24.41
C SER A 383 -24.18 25.82 -24.17
N CYS A 384 -24.45 27.02 -24.67
CA CYS A 384 -23.86 28.26 -24.14
C CYS A 384 -24.63 29.49 -24.63
N ALA A 385 -25.80 29.73 -24.00
CA ALA A 385 -26.49 31.02 -24.09
C ALA A 385 -27.28 31.23 -22.79
N CYS A 386 -26.56 31.42 -21.69
CA CYS A 386 -27.03 32.09 -20.49
C CYS A 386 -25.80 32.54 -19.70
N LEU A 387 -25.32 33.74 -20.02
CA LEU A 387 -24.62 34.69 -19.15
C LEU A 387 -24.17 35.86 -20.02
N VAL A 388 -24.99 36.91 -20.04
CA VAL A 388 -24.69 38.36 -20.02
C VAL A 388 -25.92 39.08 -20.59
N SER A 389 -26.79 39.48 -19.68
CA SER A 389 -27.48 40.77 -19.70
C SER A 389 -27.62 41.20 -18.25
#